data_AF-A0AAV0HE10-F1
#
_entry.id   AF-A0AAV0HE10-F1
#
_cell.length_a   1.000
_cell.length_b   1.000
_cell.length_c   1.000
_cell.angle_alpha   90.00
_cell.angle_beta   90.00
_cell.angle_gamma   90.00
#
_symmetry.space_group_name_H-M   'P 1'
#
loop_
_entity.id
_entity.type
_entity.pdbx_description
1 polymer ?
#
loop_
_entity_poly.entity_id
_entity_poly.type
_entity_poly.pdbx_seq_one_letter_code
_entity_poly.pdbx_strand_id
1 'polypeptide(L)'
;MNGEYEIVKNFLLKTLHFQSAIGRVAPVDSGFWWIILLRAYTKSTGDSSLAEMPACQRGIRLILSLCLSEGFDTFPTLLCADGCSMIDRRMMRSYFWLDLKQLNDIYRFKTEEYSHTAVNKFNVMPDSLPGIEWRIVTGCDPKNTRWSYHNGGSWPGQLSFLV
;
A
#
# COMPACT_ATOMS: atom_id res chain seq x y z
N MET A 1 -26.62 -18.12 -12.92
CA MET A 1 -26.62 -16.70 -12.50
C MET A 1 -26.51 -16.46 -10.99
N ASN A 2 -26.80 -17.42 -10.09
CA ASN A 2 -26.63 -17.22 -8.63
C ASN A 2 -25.23 -17.54 -8.07
N GLY A 3 -24.38 -18.27 -8.82
CA GLY A 3 -23.06 -18.70 -8.34
C GLY A 3 -22.02 -17.58 -8.29
N GLU A 4 -22.03 -16.67 -9.27
CA GLU A 4 -20.97 -15.65 -9.43
C GLU A 4 -21.09 -14.50 -8.43
N TYR A 5 -22.31 -14.08 -8.08
CA TYR A 5 -22.56 -13.11 -7.02
C TYR A 5 -22.07 -13.64 -5.67
N GLU A 6 -22.34 -14.91 -5.37
CA GLU A 6 -21.85 -15.53 -4.15
C GLU A 6 -20.34 -15.74 -4.18
N ILE A 7 -19.70 -15.94 -5.34
CA ILE A 7 -18.22 -15.99 -5.41
C ILE A 7 -17.61 -14.63 -5.05
N VAL A 8 -18.09 -13.53 -5.62
CA VAL A 8 -17.57 -12.18 -5.34
C VAL A 8 -17.88 -11.77 -3.91
N LYS A 9 -19.09 -12.03 -3.42
CA LYS A 9 -19.50 -11.77 -2.05
C LYS A 9 -18.72 -12.62 -1.06
N ASN A 10 -18.46 -13.90 -1.34
CA ASN A 10 -17.63 -14.76 -0.49
C ASN A 10 -16.15 -14.40 -0.57
N PHE A 11 -15.64 -13.95 -1.71
CA PHE A 11 -14.27 -13.43 -1.80
C PHE A 11 -14.14 -12.18 -0.95
N LEU A 12 -15.03 -11.19 -1.11
CA LEU A 12 -15.02 -9.99 -0.29
C LEU A 12 -15.24 -10.31 1.19
N LEU A 13 -16.21 -11.16 1.55
CA LEU A 13 -16.45 -11.55 2.94
C LEU A 13 -15.30 -12.35 3.53
N LYS A 14 -14.63 -13.26 2.80
CA LYS A 14 -13.48 -14.02 3.32
C LYS A 14 -12.20 -13.18 3.39
N THR A 15 -12.00 -12.28 2.43
CA THR A 15 -10.85 -11.36 2.39
C THR A 15 -11.01 -10.23 3.41
N LEU A 16 -12.25 -9.81 3.72
CA LEU A 16 -12.56 -8.77 4.70
C LEU A 16 -12.92 -9.31 6.10
N HIS A 17 -13.29 -10.60 6.26
CA HIS A 17 -13.40 -11.21 7.59
C HIS A 17 -12.02 -11.68 8.04
N PHE A 18 -11.28 -10.74 8.63
CA PHE A 18 -9.94 -10.82 9.23
C PHE A 18 -9.72 -11.86 10.35
N GLN A 19 -10.59 -12.87 10.48
CA GLN A 19 -10.60 -13.72 11.68
C GLN A 19 -9.55 -14.82 11.70
N SER A 20 -8.93 -15.17 10.56
CA SER A 20 -7.93 -16.26 10.48
C SER A 20 -6.49 -15.81 10.18
N ALA A 21 -6.27 -14.53 9.85
CA ALA A 21 -4.92 -14.02 9.60
C ALA A 21 -4.15 -13.83 10.92
N ILE A 22 -2.90 -14.31 10.97
CA ILE A 22 -2.00 -14.06 12.10
C ILE A 22 -1.81 -12.54 12.22
N GLY A 23 -2.10 -11.98 13.39
CA GLY A 23 -2.06 -10.52 13.62
C GLY A 23 -3.28 -9.75 13.12
N ARG A 24 -4.33 -10.41 12.60
CA ARG A 24 -5.56 -9.77 12.08
C ARG A 24 -5.29 -8.67 11.04
N VAL A 25 -4.25 -8.86 10.24
CA VAL A 25 -3.81 -7.91 9.22
C VAL A 25 -4.86 -7.80 8.12
N ALA A 26 -5.14 -6.57 7.69
CA ALA A 26 -6.08 -6.30 6.62
C ALA A 26 -5.39 -6.23 5.24
N PRO A 27 -5.80 -7.01 4.23
CA PRO A 27 -5.13 -7.01 2.93
C PRO A 27 -5.71 -5.91 2.04
N VAL A 28 -5.33 -4.67 2.33
CA VAL A 28 -5.79 -3.46 1.61
C VAL A 28 -5.45 -3.55 0.11
N ASP A 29 -4.33 -4.18 -0.21
CA ASP A 29 -3.84 -4.41 -1.58
C ASP A 29 -4.72 -5.36 -2.42
N SER A 30 -5.45 -6.28 -1.79
CA SER A 30 -6.23 -7.31 -2.50
C SER A 30 -7.36 -6.71 -3.35
N GLY A 31 -7.99 -5.64 -2.88
CA GLY A 31 -9.00 -4.90 -3.65
C GLY A 31 -8.38 -4.24 -4.89
N PHE A 32 -7.22 -3.62 -4.75
CA PHE A 32 -6.52 -2.98 -5.85
C PHE A 32 -6.02 -4.00 -6.89
N TRP A 33 -5.45 -5.13 -6.45
CA TRP A 33 -5.04 -6.22 -7.33
C TRP A 33 -6.20 -6.76 -8.17
N TRP A 34 -7.38 -6.92 -7.56
CA TRP A 34 -8.57 -7.37 -8.27
C TRP A 34 -8.97 -6.41 -9.41
N ILE A 35 -8.94 -5.10 -9.16
CA ILE A 35 -9.21 -4.08 -10.20
C ILE A 35 -8.15 -4.11 -11.29
N ILE A 36 -6.86 -4.19 -10.94
CA ILE A 36 -5.75 -4.25 -11.90
C ILE A 36 -5.85 -5.49 -12.78
N LEU A 37 -6.14 -6.66 -12.20
CA LEU A 37 -6.32 -7.91 -12.94
C LEU A 37 -7.52 -7.86 -13.88
N LEU A 38 -8.64 -7.29 -13.45
CA LEU A 38 -9.81 -7.09 -14.31
C LEU A 38 -9.46 -6.19 -15.52
N ARG A 39 -8.68 -5.12 -15.29
CA ARG A 39 -8.18 -4.28 -16.38
C ARG A 39 -7.20 -5.02 -17.28
N ALA A 40 -6.31 -5.83 -16.73
CA ALA A 40 -5.37 -6.63 -17.52
C ALA A 40 -6.12 -7.64 -18.40
N TYR A 41 -7.11 -8.35 -17.85
CA TYR A 41 -8.00 -9.26 -18.59
C TYR A 41 -8.62 -8.56 -19.79
N THR A 42 -9.39 -7.49 -19.57
CA THR A 42 -10.08 -6.74 -20.64
C THR A 42 -9.13 -6.24 -21.72
N LYS A 43 -7.92 -5.79 -21.35
CA LYS A 43 -6.90 -5.36 -22.31
C LYS A 43 -6.29 -6.51 -23.10
N SER A 44 -6.09 -7.66 -22.46
CA SER A 44 -5.48 -8.84 -23.10
C SER A 44 -6.44 -9.59 -24.02
N THR A 45 -7.72 -9.66 -23.66
CA THR A 45 -8.73 -10.43 -24.41
C THR A 45 -9.54 -9.56 -25.37
N GLY A 46 -9.61 -8.24 -25.12
CA GLY A 46 -10.54 -7.33 -25.80
C GLY A 46 -12.01 -7.48 -25.35
N ASP A 47 -12.29 -8.42 -24.43
CA ASP A 47 -13.63 -8.68 -23.91
C ASP A 47 -13.93 -7.81 -22.69
N SER A 48 -14.81 -6.82 -22.87
CA SER A 48 -15.28 -5.93 -21.81
C SER A 48 -16.51 -6.47 -21.07
N SER A 49 -17.13 -7.55 -21.53
CA SER A 49 -18.43 -8.00 -21.01
C SER A 49 -18.37 -8.31 -19.51
N LEU A 50 -17.29 -8.97 -19.06
CA LEU A 50 -17.04 -9.26 -17.64
C LEU A 50 -16.90 -8.01 -16.79
N ALA A 51 -16.21 -6.97 -17.28
CA ALA A 51 -16.01 -5.73 -16.54
C ALA A 51 -17.29 -4.87 -16.49
N GLU A 52 -18.13 -4.95 -17.52
CA GLU A 52 -19.39 -4.22 -17.62
C GLU A 52 -20.53 -4.88 -16.80
N MET A 53 -20.35 -6.13 -16.34
CA MET A 53 -21.33 -6.79 -15.49
C MET A 53 -21.68 -5.93 -14.27
N PRO A 54 -22.98 -5.79 -13.92
CA PRO A 54 -23.40 -5.00 -12.77
C PRO A 54 -22.75 -5.42 -11.44
N ALA A 55 -22.44 -6.71 -11.28
CA ALA A 55 -21.76 -7.23 -10.10
C ALA A 55 -20.30 -6.72 -10.01
N CYS A 56 -19.55 -6.76 -11.11
CA CYS A 56 -18.19 -6.24 -11.18
C CYS A 56 -18.17 -4.73 -10.95
N GLN A 57 -19.08 -3.98 -11.58
CA GLN A 57 -19.22 -2.54 -11.38
C GLN A 57 -19.53 -2.17 -9.92
N ARG A 58 -20.39 -2.93 -9.23
CA ARG A 58 -20.63 -2.75 -7.79
C ARG A 58 -19.38 -3.06 -6.95
N GLY A 59 -18.64 -4.11 -7.29
CA GLY A 59 -17.37 -4.47 -6.63
C GLY A 59 -16.35 -3.34 -6.72
N ILE A 60 -16.13 -2.80 -7.94
CA ILE A 60 -15.24 -1.66 -8.17
C ILE A 60 -15.68 -0.45 -7.32
N ARG A 61 -16.97 -0.10 -7.35
CA ARG A 61 -17.51 1.03 -6.58
C ARG A 61 -17.31 0.84 -5.08
N LEU A 62 -17.54 -0.35 -4.54
CA LEU A 62 -17.34 -0.63 -3.12
C LEU A 62 -15.88 -0.43 -2.70
N ILE A 63 -14.93 -0.97 -3.47
CA ILE A 63 -13.50 -0.82 -3.20
C ILE A 63 -13.10 0.66 -3.23
N LEU A 64 -13.53 1.39 -4.25
CA LEU A 64 -13.24 2.82 -4.37
C LEU A 64 -13.89 3.64 -3.25
N SER A 65 -15.13 3.34 -2.87
CA SER A 65 -15.81 4.02 -1.76
C SER A 65 -15.14 3.80 -0.41
N LEU A 66 -14.53 2.63 -0.19
CA LEU A 66 -13.74 2.36 1.02
C LEU A 66 -12.42 3.14 1.03
N CYS A 67 -11.78 3.33 -0.13
CA CYS A 67 -10.49 4.01 -0.23
C CYS A 67 -10.60 5.53 -0.31
N LEU A 68 -11.72 6.03 -0.82
CA LEU A 68 -12.00 7.46 -1.04
C LEU A 68 -13.04 8.00 -0.06
N SER A 69 -13.34 7.26 1.00
CA SER A 69 -14.25 7.72 2.05
C SER A 69 -13.67 8.99 2.70
N GLU A 70 -14.53 9.98 2.94
CA GLU A 70 -14.13 11.15 3.71
C GLU A 70 -13.72 10.74 5.12
N GLY A 71 -12.66 11.39 5.63
CA GLY A 71 -12.10 11.11 6.94
C GLY A 71 -11.38 12.33 7.50
N PHE A 72 -10.75 12.14 8.66
CA PHE A 72 -9.93 13.17 9.30
C PHE A 72 -8.51 13.25 8.74
N ASP A 73 -8.22 12.50 7.67
CA ASP A 73 -6.90 12.47 7.05
C ASP A 73 -6.56 13.82 6.42
N THR A 74 -5.46 14.42 6.88
CA THR A 74 -4.90 15.66 6.30
C THR A 74 -4.00 15.38 5.10
N PHE A 75 -3.84 14.12 4.71
CA PHE A 75 -2.98 13.68 3.62
C PHE A 75 -3.78 12.99 2.53
N PRO A 76 -3.41 13.16 1.25
CA PRO A 76 -4.07 12.50 0.13
C PRO A 76 -3.69 11.02 -0.03
N THR A 77 -2.83 10.50 0.84
CA THR A 77 -2.42 9.08 0.87
C THR A 77 -3.35 8.27 1.76
N LEU A 78 -3.69 7.05 1.34
CA LEU A 78 -4.52 6.15 2.14
C LEU A 78 -3.81 5.74 3.43
N LEU A 79 -4.43 6.01 4.58
CA LEU A 79 -3.91 5.57 5.87
C LEU A 79 -3.95 4.03 5.96
N CYS A 80 -2.83 3.44 6.35
CA CYS A 80 -2.61 2.01 6.30
C CYS A 80 -2.06 1.51 7.64
N ALA A 81 -2.66 0.43 8.17
CA ALA A 81 -2.09 -0.27 9.32
C ALA A 81 -0.84 -1.07 8.90
N ASP A 82 0.04 -1.36 9.85
CA ASP A 82 1.24 -2.15 9.57
C ASP A 82 0.88 -3.53 8.99
N GLY A 83 1.68 -3.99 8.02
CA GLY A 83 1.49 -5.25 7.30
C GLY A 83 0.36 -5.28 6.26
N CYS A 84 -0.35 -4.18 5.99
CA CYS A 84 -1.54 -4.19 5.12
C CYS A 84 -1.30 -4.39 3.61
N SER A 85 -0.04 -4.55 3.20
CA SER A 85 0.35 -4.69 1.79
C SER A 85 1.59 -5.59 1.64
N MET A 86 1.83 -6.08 0.42
CA MET A 86 3.05 -6.80 0.03
C MET A 86 4.34 -5.92 -0.03
N ILE A 87 4.26 -4.66 0.42
CA ILE A 87 5.22 -3.55 0.24
C ILE A 87 5.22 -3.01 -1.19
N ASP A 88 4.64 -1.82 -1.32
CA ASP A 88 4.24 -1.19 -2.58
C ASP A 88 5.21 -0.07 -2.98
N ARG A 89 5.58 0.01 -4.26
CA ARG A 89 6.44 1.08 -4.80
C ARG A 89 5.61 2.10 -5.58
N ARG A 90 5.96 3.36 -5.31
CA ARG A 90 5.76 4.59 -6.10
C ARG A 90 4.38 5.24 -5.96
N MET A 91 4.25 6.06 -4.92
CA MET A 91 3.41 7.27 -4.95
C MET A 91 4.12 8.43 -4.27
N MET A 92 3.88 9.65 -4.78
CA MET A 92 4.37 10.97 -4.34
C MET A 92 5.80 11.38 -4.79
N ARG A 93 5.88 12.09 -5.92
CA ARG A 93 7.16 12.64 -6.44
C ARG A 93 7.77 13.74 -5.57
N SER A 94 6.95 14.49 -4.82
CA SER A 94 7.44 15.67 -4.09
C SER A 94 7.95 15.36 -2.68
N TYR A 95 7.42 14.31 -2.04
CA TYR A 95 7.70 14.01 -0.62
C TYR A 95 8.29 12.63 -0.38
N PHE A 96 8.03 11.63 -1.26
CA PHE A 96 8.54 10.27 -1.11
C PHE A 96 9.70 9.96 -2.05
N TRP A 97 9.98 10.83 -3.02
CA TRP A 97 11.18 10.71 -3.85
C TRP A 97 12.41 11.08 -3.04
N LEU A 98 13.44 10.23 -3.09
CA LEU A 98 14.71 10.46 -2.42
C LEU A 98 15.86 10.13 -3.38
N ASP A 99 16.65 11.14 -3.71
CA ASP A 99 17.94 11.02 -4.38
C ASP A 99 19.04 11.65 -3.53
N LEU A 100 20.30 11.58 -3.97
CA LEU A 100 21.43 12.12 -3.21
C LEU A 100 21.32 13.63 -2.96
N LYS A 101 20.65 14.39 -3.84
CA LYS A 101 20.46 15.83 -3.65
C LYS A 101 19.37 16.06 -2.59
N GLN A 102 18.23 15.40 -2.74
CA GLN A 102 17.12 15.49 -1.79
C GLN A 102 17.54 15.05 -0.38
N LEU A 103 18.34 13.98 -0.27
CA LEU A 103 18.89 13.52 1.01
C LEU A 103 19.82 14.58 1.63
N ASN A 104 20.70 15.17 0.83
CA ASN A 104 21.57 16.27 1.27
C ASN A 104 20.77 17.50 1.75
N ASP A 105 19.62 17.78 1.13
CA ASP A 105 18.73 18.86 1.54
C ASP A 105 18.06 18.51 2.89
N ILE A 106 17.60 17.27 3.07
CA ILE A 106 17.00 16.78 4.32
C ILE A 106 17.99 16.83 5.50
N TYR A 107 19.26 16.44 5.28
CA TYR A 107 20.31 16.56 6.31
C TYR A 107 20.54 18.00 6.79
N ARG A 108 20.08 19.01 6.05
CA ARG A 108 20.23 20.44 6.36
C ARG A 108 18.92 21.09 6.80
N PHE A 109 17.87 20.32 7.04
CA PHE A 109 16.59 20.86 7.46
C PHE A 109 16.69 21.57 8.81
N LYS A 110 15.92 22.65 8.94
CA LYS A 110 15.57 23.22 10.23
C LYS A 110 14.32 22.50 10.75
N THR A 111 14.18 22.46 12.07
CA THR A 111 13.05 21.85 12.77
C THR A 111 12.13 22.94 13.30
N GLU A 112 10.93 22.56 13.71
CA GLU A 112 9.92 23.44 14.32
C GLU A 112 9.45 24.58 13.38
N GLU A 113 9.28 24.27 12.09
CA GLU A 113 8.76 25.22 11.09
C GLU A 113 7.22 25.23 11.07
N TYR A 114 6.60 26.24 11.69
CA TYR A 114 5.14 26.39 11.72
C TYR A 114 4.63 27.44 10.71
N SER A 115 4.65 27.10 9.42
CA SER A 115 4.10 27.98 8.36
C SER A 115 3.69 27.23 7.09
N HIS A 116 2.79 27.84 6.29
CA HIS A 116 2.46 27.31 4.97
C HIS A 116 3.64 27.36 3.99
N THR A 117 4.67 28.15 4.26
CA THR A 117 5.90 28.28 3.45
C THR A 117 7.06 27.42 3.98
N ALA A 118 6.85 26.62 5.03
CA ALA A 118 7.86 25.72 5.59
C ALA A 118 8.49 24.82 4.51
N VAL A 119 9.80 24.61 4.61
CA VAL A 119 10.55 23.66 3.77
C VAL A 119 10.40 22.26 4.37
N ASN A 120 10.54 22.13 5.69
CA ASN A 120 10.39 20.87 6.41
C ASN A 120 8.92 20.61 6.79
N LYS A 121 8.11 20.23 5.79
CA LYS A 121 6.64 20.07 5.93
C LYS A 121 6.19 19.06 7.00
N PHE A 122 7.04 18.09 7.34
CA PHE A 122 6.71 17.00 8.26
C PHE A 122 7.53 17.05 9.55
N ASN A 123 8.28 18.12 9.78
CA ASN A 123 9.18 18.29 10.93
C ASN A 123 10.14 17.09 11.12
N VAL A 124 10.74 16.59 10.03
CA VAL A 124 11.72 15.51 10.07
C VAL A 124 12.96 16.00 10.82
N MET A 125 13.44 15.21 11.79
CA MET A 125 14.66 15.49 12.54
C MET A 125 15.87 14.90 11.77
N PRO A 126 16.82 15.73 11.29
CA PRO A 126 17.98 15.22 10.54
C PRO A 126 18.82 14.22 11.34
N ASP A 127 18.92 14.42 12.66
CA ASP A 127 19.70 13.57 13.56
C ASP A 127 19.07 12.19 13.82
N SER A 128 17.79 11.99 13.44
CA SER A 128 17.09 10.71 13.63
C SER A 128 17.27 9.73 12.46
N LEU A 129 18.10 10.07 11.47
CA LEU A 129 18.40 9.18 10.34
C LEU A 129 19.15 7.91 10.81
N PRO A 130 19.01 6.76 10.11
CA PRO A 130 19.08 5.41 10.71
C PRO A 130 20.39 4.94 11.38
N GLY A 131 20.24 4.01 12.36
CA GLY A 131 21.36 3.23 12.96
C GLY A 131 20.97 1.98 13.80
N ILE A 132 19.77 1.90 14.40
CA ILE A 132 19.33 0.78 15.29
C ILE A 132 17.86 0.38 15.03
N GLU A 133 17.50 0.12 13.77
CA GLU A 133 16.08 0.05 13.34
C GLU A 133 15.37 -1.28 13.67
N TRP A 134 16.07 -2.41 13.63
CA TRP A 134 15.40 -3.71 13.62
C TRP A 134 14.62 -4.03 14.91
N ARG A 135 15.22 -3.82 16.10
CA ARG A 135 14.58 -4.20 17.38
C ARG A 135 13.32 -3.37 17.67
N ILE A 136 13.31 -2.12 17.22
CA ILE A 136 12.24 -1.16 17.52
C ILE A 136 11.12 -1.31 16.49
N VAL A 137 11.45 -1.39 15.20
CA VAL A 137 10.46 -1.39 14.11
C VAL A 137 9.75 -2.73 13.96
N THR A 138 10.47 -3.86 14.06
CA THR A 138 9.87 -5.18 13.81
C THR A 138 9.33 -5.86 15.06
N GLY A 139 9.47 -5.25 16.24
CA GLY A 139 9.12 -5.89 17.51
C GLY A 139 9.95 -7.16 17.80
N CYS A 140 11.18 -7.24 17.29
CA CYS A 140 12.04 -8.42 17.35
C CYS A 140 11.46 -9.66 16.64
N ASP A 141 10.70 -9.48 15.55
CA ASP A 141 10.15 -10.58 14.76
C ASP A 141 11.25 -11.49 14.17
N PRO A 142 11.34 -12.77 14.59
CA PRO A 142 12.37 -13.70 14.13
C PRO A 142 12.26 -14.06 12.64
N LYS A 143 11.11 -13.85 12.00
CA LYS A 143 10.94 -14.11 10.56
C LYS A 143 11.59 -13.03 9.69
N ASN A 144 11.70 -11.81 10.21
CA ASN A 144 12.21 -10.62 9.51
C ASN A 144 13.59 -10.20 10.03
N THR A 145 14.48 -11.16 10.31
CA THR A 145 15.90 -10.87 10.61
C THR A 145 16.60 -10.17 9.43
N ARG A 146 17.80 -9.62 9.65
CA ARG A 146 18.51 -8.86 8.62
C ARG A 146 18.70 -9.72 7.35
N TRP A 147 18.27 -9.18 6.20
CA TRP A 147 18.28 -9.83 4.88
C TRP A 147 17.36 -11.05 4.74
N SER A 148 16.33 -11.16 5.58
CA SER A 148 15.36 -12.25 5.57
C SER A 148 13.96 -11.74 5.23
N TYR A 149 13.19 -12.57 4.50
CA TYR A 149 11.78 -12.38 4.22
C TYR A 149 11.45 -10.92 3.79
N HIS A 150 10.73 -10.14 4.60
CA HIS A 150 10.39 -8.75 4.25
C HIS A 150 11.48 -7.73 4.60
N ASN A 151 12.49 -8.09 5.40
CA ASN A 151 13.59 -7.21 5.82
C ASN A 151 14.84 -7.41 4.94
N GLY A 152 14.71 -7.09 3.65
CA GLY A 152 15.79 -7.19 2.67
C GLY A 152 15.96 -8.57 2.02
N GLY A 153 14.97 -9.45 2.13
CA GLY A 153 14.97 -10.73 1.40
C GLY A 153 14.83 -10.55 -0.12
N SER A 154 15.38 -11.49 -0.89
CA SER A 154 15.22 -11.55 -2.34
C SER A 154 14.03 -12.41 -2.73
N TRP A 155 13.13 -11.87 -3.56
CA TRP A 155 11.86 -12.51 -3.91
C TRP A 155 11.79 -12.79 -5.42
N PRO A 156 11.89 -14.06 -5.86
CA PRO A 156 11.82 -14.41 -7.28
C PRO A 156 10.54 -13.92 -7.98
N GLY A 157 9.43 -13.83 -7.24
CA GLY A 157 8.15 -13.31 -7.75
C GLY A 157 8.17 -11.82 -8.11
N GLN A 158 9.19 -11.05 -7.70
CA GLN A 158 9.33 -9.65 -8.10
C GLN A 158 9.94 -9.48 -9.50
N LEU A 159 10.50 -10.53 -10.10
CA LEU A 159 11.19 -10.45 -11.39
C LEU A 159 10.29 -9.90 -12.50
N SER A 160 9.00 -10.26 -12.50
CA SER A 160 8.02 -9.78 -13.49
C SER A 160 7.73 -8.28 -13.45
N PHE A 161 8.17 -7.57 -12.41
CA PHE A 161 8.01 -6.11 -12.29
C PHE A 161 9.29 -5.34 -12.68
N LEU A 162 10.41 -6.04 -12.90
CA LEU A 162 11.72 -5.45 -13.19
C LEU A 162 12.11 -5.48 -14.67
N VAL A 163 11.37 -6.24 -15.48
CA VAL A 163 11.51 -6.33 -16.95
C VAL A 163 10.42 -5.56 -17.65
#